data_AF-A0A2V7KHA7-F1
#
_entry.id   AF-A0A2V7KHA7-F1
#
_cell.length_a   1.000
_cell.length_b   1.000
_cell.length_c   1.000
_cell.angle_alpha   90.00
_cell.angle_beta   90.00
_cell.angle_gamma   90.00
#
_symmetry.space_group_name_H-M   'P 1'
#
loop_
_entity.id
_entity.type
_entity.pdbx_description
1 polymer ?
#
loop_
_entity_poly.entity_id
_entity_poly.type
_entity_poly.pdbx_seq_one_letter_code
_entity_poly.pdbx_strand_id
1 'polypeptide(L)'
;MALPAVLRASALLFWPASLSSDYSPQVLPARSGISLAALVGFCVVVGVPALVVTCRRRAPAISFAAGLAALSYLPTANIFFASGIVLAERTLYLAVALPAAIAGWVVAWLATSRGLRPAVVAGALLVVACGARSFVRLPAWRDNRSQLLTLLRDHPESYRGHGSAAAVLAAIGDTAGARREYRIADSLFPSDPYLYGGYAIFLLGIGDTAAAVPLVARGKHSHTGDRMSLRTQFVLELARGHRAQATALADSAGRRFAGERNWYMQFQQ
;
A
#
# COMPACT_ATOMS: atom_id res chain seq x y z
N MET A 1 9.69 -11.71 -5.39
CA MET A 1 8.82 -10.70 -4.76
C MET A 1 8.94 -9.34 -5.47
N ALA A 2 10.13 -8.74 -5.66
CA ALA A 2 10.29 -7.36 -6.15
C ALA A 2 10.00 -7.06 -7.65
N LEU A 3 9.82 -8.08 -8.50
CA LEU A 3 9.88 -7.90 -9.96
C LEU A 3 8.58 -7.43 -10.66
N PRO A 4 7.37 -7.88 -10.26
CA PRO A 4 6.11 -7.35 -10.79
C PRO A 4 5.88 -5.88 -10.39
N ALA A 5 6.37 -5.54 -9.20
CA ALA A 5 6.39 -4.19 -8.66
C ALA A 5 7.21 -3.24 -9.54
N VAL A 6 8.37 -3.65 -10.03
CA VAL A 6 9.22 -2.83 -10.92
C VAL A 6 8.55 -2.62 -12.27
N LEU A 7 7.89 -3.61 -12.87
CA LEU A 7 7.23 -3.45 -14.17
C LEU A 7 6.01 -2.52 -14.08
N ARG A 8 5.23 -2.60 -13.00
CA ARG A 8 4.13 -1.67 -12.73
C ARG A 8 4.65 -0.28 -12.34
N ALA A 9 5.74 -0.17 -11.59
CA ALA A 9 6.41 1.11 -11.33
C ALA A 9 6.93 1.75 -12.62
N SER A 10 7.47 0.96 -13.55
CA SER A 10 7.88 1.39 -14.89
C SER A 10 6.67 1.88 -15.68
N ALA A 11 5.59 1.08 -15.71
CA ALA A 11 4.35 1.47 -16.38
C ALA A 11 3.73 2.73 -15.75
N LEU A 12 3.76 2.90 -14.42
CA LEU A 12 3.31 4.10 -13.71
C LEU A 12 4.19 5.32 -14.01
N LEU A 13 5.51 5.12 -14.16
CA LEU A 13 6.47 6.16 -14.55
C LEU A 13 6.21 6.68 -15.98
N PHE A 14 5.76 5.83 -16.89
CA PHE A 14 5.44 6.21 -18.27
C PHE A 14 3.95 6.57 -18.47
N TRP A 15 3.03 5.98 -17.70
CA TRP A 15 1.58 6.16 -17.82
C TRP A 15 0.81 5.79 -16.53
N PRO A 16 0.24 6.77 -15.81
CA PRO A 16 -0.46 6.53 -14.54
C PRO A 16 -1.90 6.02 -14.78
N ALA A 17 -2.05 4.84 -15.41
CA ALA A 17 -3.37 4.24 -15.67
C ALA A 17 -4.11 3.86 -14.39
N SER A 18 -3.45 3.11 -13.50
CA SER A 18 -4.05 2.52 -12.29
C SER A 18 -3.25 2.87 -11.03
N LEU A 19 -3.40 4.09 -10.52
CA LEU A 19 -2.96 4.40 -9.14
C LEU A 19 -4.01 3.84 -8.18
N SER A 20 -3.58 2.96 -7.27
CA SER A 20 -4.43 2.46 -6.19
C SER A 20 -3.84 2.92 -4.85
N SER A 21 -4.69 3.32 -3.92
CA SER A 21 -4.29 3.57 -2.53
C SER A 21 -3.99 2.28 -1.75
N ASP A 22 -4.34 1.12 -2.32
CA ASP A 22 -4.11 -0.19 -1.74
C ASP A 22 -3.49 -1.15 -2.77
N TYR A 23 -2.28 -1.62 -2.46
CA TYR A 23 -1.54 -2.64 -3.21
C TYR A 23 -1.48 -3.96 -2.45
N SER A 24 -2.57 -4.28 -1.73
CA SER A 24 -2.70 -5.54 -1.02
C SER A 24 -2.47 -6.76 -1.93
N PRO A 25 -2.10 -7.93 -1.37
CA PRO A 25 -1.65 -9.11 -2.12
C PRO A 25 -2.60 -9.62 -3.22
N GLN A 26 -3.85 -9.15 -3.22
CA GLN A 26 -4.90 -9.51 -4.16
C GLN A 26 -4.97 -8.55 -5.36
N VAL A 27 -4.60 -7.27 -5.15
CA VAL A 27 -4.45 -6.25 -6.21
C VAL A 27 -3.12 -6.42 -6.95
N LEU A 28 -2.13 -7.05 -6.30
CA LEU A 28 -0.87 -7.50 -6.87
C LEU A 28 -0.58 -8.96 -6.46
N PRO A 29 -1.14 -9.96 -7.16
CA PRO A 29 -0.82 -11.35 -6.88
C PRO A 29 0.68 -11.60 -7.07
N ALA A 30 1.32 -12.15 -6.06
CA ALA A 30 2.72 -12.55 -6.10
C ALA A 30 2.90 -13.72 -7.09
N ARG A 31 3.09 -13.41 -8.39
CA ARG A 31 3.35 -14.43 -9.40
C ARG A 31 4.75 -15.01 -9.22
N SER A 32 4.80 -16.31 -8.91
CA SER A 32 6.00 -17.14 -8.84
C SER A 32 6.37 -17.62 -10.25
N GLY A 33 7.27 -16.90 -10.92
CA GLY A 33 7.86 -17.32 -12.18
C GLY A 33 8.86 -16.31 -12.74
N ILE A 34 9.90 -16.79 -13.43
CA ILE A 34 10.83 -15.98 -14.21
C ILE A 34 10.04 -15.44 -15.41
N SER A 35 9.52 -14.23 -15.27
CA SER A 35 8.81 -13.54 -16.35
C SER A 35 9.70 -12.48 -16.96
N LEU A 36 9.32 -11.96 -18.13
CA LEU A 36 9.96 -10.83 -18.82
C LEU A 36 10.27 -9.63 -17.88
N ALA A 37 9.48 -9.48 -16.81
CA ALA A 37 9.71 -8.51 -15.74
C ALA A 37 11.06 -8.69 -15.02
N ALA A 38 11.49 -9.93 -14.78
CA ALA A 38 12.79 -10.29 -14.19
C ALA A 38 13.97 -9.75 -15.00
N LEU A 39 13.86 -9.88 -16.33
CA LEU A 39 14.86 -9.37 -17.26
C LEU A 39 14.91 -7.84 -17.24
N VAL A 40 13.75 -7.18 -17.26
CA VAL A 40 13.65 -5.71 -17.22
C VAL A 40 14.22 -5.16 -15.90
N GLY A 41 13.90 -5.78 -14.77
CA GLY A 41 14.46 -5.39 -13.47
C GLY A 41 15.98 -5.55 -13.42
N PHE A 42 16.52 -6.64 -13.97
CA PHE A 42 17.95 -6.85 -14.09
C PHE A 42 18.63 -5.82 -14.99
N CYS A 43 18.03 -5.50 -16.14
CA CYS A 43 18.52 -4.47 -17.05
C CYS A 43 18.56 -3.08 -16.40
N VAL A 44 17.61 -2.73 -15.53
CA VAL A 44 17.64 -1.47 -14.79
C VAL A 44 18.75 -1.46 -13.73
N VAL A 45 18.90 -2.55 -12.96
CA VAL A 45 19.92 -2.67 -11.91
C VAL A 45 21.34 -2.61 -12.47
N VAL A 46 21.58 -3.19 -13.65
CA VAL A 46 22.90 -3.17 -14.31
C VAL A 46 23.07 -1.91 -15.17
N GLY A 47 22.00 -1.46 -15.82
CA GLY A 47 22.03 -0.33 -16.76
C GLY A 47 22.22 1.03 -16.09
N VAL A 48 21.63 1.26 -14.91
CA VAL A 48 21.76 2.55 -14.20
C VAL A 48 23.20 2.83 -13.73
N PRO A 49 23.91 1.89 -13.07
CA PRO A 49 25.33 2.07 -12.76
C PRO A 49 26.21 2.19 -14.00
N ALA A 50 25.91 1.43 -15.06
CA ALA A 50 26.63 1.54 -16.32
C ALA A 50 26.48 2.95 -16.92
N LEU A 51 25.26 3.51 -16.91
CA LEU A 51 24.97 4.89 -17.34
C LEU A 51 25.72 5.93 -16.51
N VAL A 52 25.81 5.77 -15.18
CA VAL A 52 26.62 6.65 -14.32
C VAL A 52 28.06 6.67 -14.82
N VAL A 53 28.64 5.49 -15.06
CA VAL A 53 30.03 5.31 -15.49
C VAL A 53 30.28 5.86 -16.90
N THR A 54 29.44 5.54 -17.87
CA THR A 54 29.65 5.90 -19.28
C THR A 54 29.32 7.36 -19.57
N CYS A 55 28.32 7.94 -18.89
CA CYS A 55 27.89 9.32 -19.12
C CYS A 55 28.62 10.35 -18.25
N ARG A 56 29.45 9.93 -17.28
CA ARG A 56 30.13 10.86 -16.34
C ARG A 56 30.90 12.00 -17.01
N ARG A 57 31.46 11.77 -18.21
CA ARG A 57 32.25 12.78 -18.95
C ARG A 57 31.50 13.47 -20.08
N ARG A 58 30.45 12.84 -20.63
CA ARG A 58 29.72 13.34 -21.82
C ARG A 58 28.40 14.03 -21.46
N ALA A 59 27.75 13.62 -20.37
CA ALA A 59 26.48 14.15 -19.92
C ALA A 59 26.41 14.08 -18.38
N PRO A 60 27.10 14.99 -17.66
CA PRO A 60 27.21 14.95 -16.20
C PRO A 60 25.84 15.03 -15.51
N ALA A 61 24.86 15.72 -16.10
CA ALA A 61 23.49 15.77 -15.60
C ALA A 61 22.79 14.39 -15.59
N ILE A 62 23.00 13.56 -16.62
CA ILE A 62 22.44 12.20 -16.70
C ILE A 62 23.12 11.29 -15.68
N SER A 63 24.45 11.42 -15.53
CA SER A 63 25.23 10.67 -14.55
C SER A 63 24.81 11.01 -13.11
N PHE A 64 24.59 12.29 -12.81
CA PHE A 64 24.08 12.74 -11.52
C PHE A 64 22.67 12.21 -11.24
N ALA A 65 21.74 12.33 -12.19
CA ALA A 65 20.37 11.82 -12.04
C ALA A 65 20.33 10.29 -11.87
N ALA A 66 21.20 9.56 -12.57
CA ALA A 66 21.33 8.10 -12.44
C ALA A 66 21.91 7.71 -11.08
N GLY A 67 22.91 8.44 -10.57
CA GLY A 67 23.45 8.26 -9.24
C GLY A 67 22.42 8.55 -8.14
N LEU A 68 21.65 9.63 -8.29
CA LEU A 68 20.58 10.00 -7.37
C LEU A 68 19.47 8.94 -7.34
N ALA A 69 19.07 8.39 -8.50
CA ALA A 69 18.10 7.31 -8.59
C ALA A 69 18.60 6.02 -7.92
N ALA A 70 19.87 5.65 -8.14
CA ALA A 70 20.48 4.47 -7.51
C ALA A 70 20.58 4.62 -5.98
N LEU A 71 21.04 5.78 -5.50
CA LEU A 71 21.11 6.10 -4.07
C LEU A 71 19.74 6.13 -3.40
N SER A 72 18.73 6.65 -4.09
CA SER A 72 17.36 6.72 -3.55
C SER A 72 16.68 5.35 -3.48
N TYR A 73 17.03 4.43 -4.38
CA TYR A 73 16.46 3.08 -4.43
C TYR A 73 17.15 2.12 -3.44
N LEU A 74 18.45 2.31 -3.18
CA LEU A 74 19.31 1.47 -2.32
C LEU A 74 18.70 1.10 -0.96
N PRO A 75 18.14 2.03 -0.16
CA PRO A 75 17.52 1.72 1.13
C PRO A 75 16.30 0.80 1.02
N THR A 76 15.67 0.76 -0.15
CA THR A 76 14.36 0.12 -0.38
C THR A 76 14.44 -1.12 -1.26
N ALA A 77 15.63 -1.41 -1.78
CA ALA A 77 15.94 -2.65 -2.48
C ALA A 77 15.89 -3.89 -1.57
N ASN A 78 15.62 -3.72 -0.26
CA ASN A 78 15.55 -4.78 0.74
C ASN A 78 16.83 -5.68 0.80
N ILE A 79 17.98 -5.16 0.37
CA ILE A 79 19.27 -5.90 0.35
C ILE A 79 19.78 -6.16 1.76
N PHE A 80 19.56 -5.21 2.68
CA PHE A 80 20.02 -5.30 4.07
C PHE A 80 18.92 -5.66 5.06
N PHE A 81 17.65 -5.35 4.75
CA PHE A 81 16.50 -5.63 5.61
C PHE A 81 15.31 -6.04 4.74
N ALA A 82 14.87 -7.29 4.84
CA ALA A 82 13.69 -7.79 4.14
C ALA A 82 12.41 -7.25 4.80
N SER A 83 12.03 -6.02 4.47
CA SER A 83 10.71 -5.50 4.85
C SER A 83 9.66 -6.13 3.93
N GLY A 84 8.56 -6.65 4.48
CA GLY A 84 7.46 -7.27 3.72
C GLY A 84 6.69 -6.32 2.79
N ILE A 85 7.25 -5.15 2.45
CA ILE A 85 6.70 -4.14 1.57
C ILE A 85 7.43 -4.25 0.24
N VAL A 86 6.75 -4.84 -0.75
CA VAL A 86 7.32 -5.21 -2.05
C VAL A 86 7.53 -3.99 -2.97
N LEU A 87 6.80 -2.90 -2.76
CA LEU A 87 6.94 -1.63 -3.46
C LEU A 87 6.33 -0.50 -2.62
N ALA A 88 7.14 0.49 -2.25
CA ALA A 88 6.63 1.71 -1.67
C ALA A 88 6.76 2.82 -2.71
N GLU A 89 5.65 3.36 -3.20
CA GLU A 89 5.64 4.49 -4.17
C GLU A 89 6.47 5.69 -3.67
N ARG A 90 6.61 5.81 -2.34
CA ARG A 90 7.38 6.87 -1.66
C ARG A 90 8.89 6.83 -1.93
N THR A 91 9.41 5.76 -2.50
CA THR A 91 10.84 5.60 -2.81
C THR A 91 11.16 6.00 -4.25
N LEU A 92 10.12 6.15 -5.08
CA LEU A 92 10.22 6.51 -6.48
C LEU A 92 10.23 8.02 -6.72
N TYR A 93 9.92 8.86 -5.72
CA TYR A 93 9.88 10.32 -5.86
C TYR A 93 11.20 10.91 -6.37
N LEU A 94 12.33 10.46 -5.82
CA LEU A 94 13.66 10.89 -6.27
C LEU A 94 14.13 10.12 -7.51
N ALA A 95 13.64 8.89 -7.71
CA ALA A 95 13.95 8.09 -8.90
C ALA A 95 13.35 8.66 -10.19
N VAL A 96 12.30 9.49 -10.11
CA VAL A 96 11.73 10.27 -11.23
C VAL A 96 12.74 11.23 -11.88
N ALA A 97 13.78 11.66 -11.14
CA ALA A 97 14.79 12.56 -11.67
C ALA A 97 15.52 11.99 -12.91
N LEU A 98 15.71 10.66 -12.97
CA LEU A 98 16.37 9.99 -14.09
C LEU A 98 15.55 10.02 -15.40
N PRO A 99 14.28 9.54 -15.45
CA PRO A 99 13.46 9.67 -16.65
C PRO A 99 13.18 11.13 -17.02
N ALA A 100 13.06 12.04 -16.05
CA ALA A 100 12.93 13.48 -16.32
C ALA A 100 14.17 14.07 -17.01
N ALA A 101 15.37 13.72 -16.55
CA ALA A 101 16.62 14.16 -17.17
C ALA A 101 16.81 13.60 -18.59
N ILE A 102 16.45 12.33 -18.82
CA ILE A 102 16.48 11.70 -20.15
C ILE A 102 15.48 12.38 -21.08
N ALA A 103 14.24 12.62 -20.62
CA ALA A 103 13.22 13.32 -21.40
C ALA A 103 13.67 14.74 -21.76
N GLY A 104 14.25 15.49 -20.81
CA GLY A 104 14.78 16.82 -21.05
C GLY A 104 15.92 16.83 -22.08
N TRP A 105 16.83 15.86 -22.00
CA TRP A 105 17.93 15.71 -22.97
C TRP A 105 17.41 15.39 -24.38
N VAL A 106 16.45 14.46 -24.49
CA VAL A 106 15.81 14.11 -25.78
C VAL A 106 15.08 15.32 -26.36
N VAL A 107 14.32 16.07 -25.57
CA VAL A 107 13.64 17.29 -26.04
C VAL A 107 14.64 18.34 -26.52
N ALA A 108 15.73 18.58 -25.79
CA ALA A 108 16.76 19.54 -26.19
C ALA A 108 17.47 19.14 -27.51
N TRP A 109 17.72 17.85 -27.70
CA TRP A 109 18.31 17.31 -28.92
C TRP A 109 17.34 17.37 -30.13
N LEU A 110 16.06 17.07 -29.90
CA LEU A 110 15.02 17.18 -30.93
C LEU A 110 14.75 18.63 -31.33
N ALA A 111 14.81 19.57 -30.38
CA ALA A 111 14.59 20.99 -30.62
C ALA A 111 15.69 21.65 -31.49
N THR A 112 16.91 21.13 -31.43
CA THR A 112 18.04 21.60 -32.24
C THR A 112 18.12 20.94 -33.62
N SER A 113 17.37 19.86 -33.85
CA SER A 113 17.35 19.11 -35.10
C SER A 113 16.29 19.64 -36.07
N ARG A 114 16.72 20.17 -37.23
CA ARG A 114 15.82 20.70 -38.28
C ARG A 114 15.05 19.55 -38.95
N GLY A 115 13.87 19.22 -38.42
CA GLY A 115 12.96 18.21 -38.97
C GLY A 115 12.09 17.48 -37.93
N LEU A 116 12.44 17.59 -36.64
CA LEU A 116 11.80 16.82 -35.56
C LEU A 116 10.85 17.66 -34.68
N ARG A 117 10.46 18.86 -35.16
CA ARG A 117 9.43 19.72 -34.53
C ARG A 117 8.12 18.98 -34.19
N PRO A 118 7.54 18.12 -35.05
CA PRO A 118 6.35 17.37 -34.67
C PRO A 118 6.57 16.41 -33.50
N ALA A 119 7.77 15.84 -33.35
CA ALA A 119 8.10 14.97 -32.22
C ALA A 119 8.20 15.74 -30.89
N VAL A 120 8.72 16.99 -30.92
CA VAL A 120 8.73 17.88 -29.75
C VAL A 120 7.30 18.26 -29.34
N VAL A 121 6.44 18.58 -30.30
CA VAL A 121 5.02 18.89 -30.04
C VAL A 121 4.29 17.67 -29.46
N ALA A 122 4.51 16.48 -30.02
CA ALA A 122 3.93 15.25 -29.49
C ALA A 122 4.38 14.95 -28.05
N GLY A 123 5.67 15.17 -27.73
CA GLY A 123 6.19 15.04 -26.38
C GLY A 123 5.58 16.06 -25.40
N ALA A 124 5.44 17.31 -25.81
CA ALA A 124 4.80 18.35 -25.00
C ALA A 124 3.32 18.02 -24.74
N LEU A 125 2.58 17.57 -25.75
CA LEU A 125 1.19 17.13 -25.61
C LEU A 125 1.07 15.93 -24.65
N LEU A 126 2.01 14.99 -24.68
CA LEU A 126 2.03 13.86 -23.76
C LEU A 126 2.26 14.31 -22.30
N VAL A 127 3.18 15.26 -22.08
CA VAL A 127 3.41 15.85 -20.74
C VAL A 127 2.15 16.57 -20.23
N VAL A 128 1.51 17.38 -21.09
CA VAL A 128 0.26 18.07 -20.74
C VAL A 128 -0.85 17.06 -20.45
N ALA A 129 -0.97 15.98 -21.23
CA ALA A 129 -1.94 14.92 -21.00
C ALA A 129 -1.70 14.19 -19.66
N CYS A 130 -0.45 13.87 -19.32
CA CYS A 130 -0.07 13.28 -18.04
C CYS A 130 -0.33 14.23 -16.86
N GLY A 131 -0.04 15.53 -17.04
CA GLY A 131 -0.35 16.58 -16.07
C GLY A 131 -1.86 16.69 -15.85
N ALA A 132 -2.64 16.84 -16.91
CA ALA A 132 -4.10 16.90 -16.86
C ALA A 132 -4.71 15.66 -16.20
N ARG A 133 -4.20 14.46 -16.52
CA ARG A 133 -4.64 13.21 -15.87
C ARG A 133 -4.36 13.21 -14.37
N SER A 134 -3.20 13.70 -13.95
CA SER A 134 -2.86 13.87 -12.54
C SER A 134 -3.81 14.87 -11.86
N PHE A 135 -4.11 15.99 -12.52
CA PHE A 135 -5.04 16.99 -12.02
C PHE A 135 -6.46 16.44 -11.85
N VAL A 136 -6.95 15.64 -12.80
CA VAL A 136 -8.29 15.02 -12.74
C VAL A 136 -8.40 13.99 -11.61
N ARG A 137 -7.29 13.39 -11.15
CA ARG A 137 -7.29 12.48 -9.99
C ARG A 137 -7.20 13.18 -8.64
N LEU A 138 -6.84 14.46 -8.56
CA LEU A 138 -6.73 15.19 -7.28
C LEU A 138 -8.00 15.15 -6.41
N PRO A 139 -9.23 15.28 -6.96
CA PRO A 139 -10.44 15.23 -6.16
C PRO A 139 -10.63 13.90 -5.40
N ALA A 140 -10.11 12.78 -5.94
CA ALA A 140 -10.18 11.48 -5.27
C ALA A 140 -9.41 11.45 -3.93
N TRP A 141 -8.44 12.36 -3.75
CA TRP A 141 -7.62 12.47 -2.54
C TRP A 141 -8.03 13.64 -1.65
N ARG A 142 -9.12 14.34 -1.97
CA ARG A 142 -9.55 15.54 -1.23
C ARG A 142 -10.00 15.22 0.21
N ASP A 143 -10.65 14.08 0.39
CA ASP A 143 -11.12 13.61 1.70
C ASP A 143 -11.22 12.08 1.74
N ASN A 144 -11.30 11.54 2.96
CA ASN A 144 -11.36 10.09 3.20
C ASN A 144 -12.56 9.43 2.52
N ARG A 145 -13.69 10.14 2.38
CA ARG A 145 -14.90 9.62 1.75
C ARG A 145 -14.69 9.43 0.24
N SER A 146 -14.18 10.46 -0.42
CA SER A 146 -13.88 10.46 -1.86
C SER A 146 -12.84 9.41 -2.19
N GLN A 147 -11.85 9.24 -1.32
CA GLN A 147 -10.83 8.20 -1.44
C GLN A 147 -11.45 6.81 -1.36
N LEU A 148 -12.24 6.53 -0.32
CA LEU A 148 -12.87 5.23 -0.12
C LEU A 148 -13.84 4.86 -1.25
N LEU A 149 -14.67 5.81 -1.71
CA LEU A 149 -15.59 5.59 -2.82
C LEU A 149 -14.84 5.33 -4.13
N THR A 150 -13.75 6.05 -4.38
CA THR A 150 -12.90 5.82 -5.56
C THR A 150 -12.24 4.45 -5.49
N LEU A 151 -11.73 4.05 -4.30
CA LEU A 151 -11.13 2.74 -4.10
C LEU A 151 -12.11 1.60 -4.36
N LEU A 152 -13.32 1.66 -3.80
CA LEU A 152 -14.33 0.61 -4.01
C LEU A 152 -14.85 0.56 -5.45
N ARG A 153 -14.88 1.71 -6.14
CA ARG A 153 -15.28 1.79 -7.56
C ARG A 153 -14.20 1.23 -8.48
N ASP A 154 -12.95 1.62 -8.27
CA ASP A 154 -11.82 1.25 -9.14
C ASP A 154 -11.31 -0.17 -8.82
N HIS A 155 -11.43 -0.60 -7.55
CA HIS A 155 -10.90 -1.86 -7.01
C HIS A 155 -11.89 -2.54 -6.06
N PRO A 156 -13.03 -3.07 -6.56
CA PRO A 156 -13.98 -3.84 -5.76
C PRO A 156 -13.38 -5.14 -5.19
N GLU A 157 -12.20 -5.57 -5.65
CA GLU A 157 -11.46 -6.70 -5.09
C GLU A 157 -10.60 -6.33 -3.87
N SER A 158 -10.52 -5.05 -3.47
CA SER A 158 -9.74 -4.62 -2.31
C SER A 158 -10.45 -4.96 -0.99
N TYR A 159 -9.99 -6.01 -0.31
CA TYR A 159 -10.49 -6.35 1.02
C TYR A 159 -10.28 -5.20 2.04
N ARG A 160 -9.22 -4.39 1.90
CA ARG A 160 -9.00 -3.23 2.79
C ARG A 160 -10.02 -2.13 2.52
N GLY A 161 -10.39 -1.90 1.25
CA GLY A 161 -11.48 -0.99 0.90
C GLY A 161 -12.79 -1.41 1.58
N HIS A 162 -13.15 -2.69 1.47
CA HIS A 162 -14.32 -3.25 2.17
C HIS A 162 -14.20 -3.16 3.70
N GLY A 163 -13.02 -3.46 4.28
CA GLY A 163 -12.80 -3.33 5.72
C GLY A 163 -12.91 -1.89 6.24
N SER A 164 -12.39 -0.93 5.49
CA SER A 164 -12.53 0.51 5.80
C SER A 164 -13.98 0.97 5.66
N ALA A 165 -14.69 0.54 4.63
CA ALA A 165 -16.12 0.82 4.48
C ALA A 165 -16.93 0.24 5.64
N ALA A 166 -16.62 -0.98 6.06
CA ALA A 166 -17.26 -1.60 7.20
C ALA A 166 -17.07 -0.80 8.50
N ALA A 167 -15.85 -0.31 8.76
CA ALA A 167 -15.56 0.53 9.92
C ALA A 167 -16.31 1.88 9.87
N VAL A 168 -16.41 2.51 8.69
CA VAL A 168 -17.19 3.75 8.51
C VAL A 168 -18.68 3.51 8.75
N LEU A 169 -19.23 2.44 8.17
CA LEU A 169 -20.65 2.05 8.35
C LEU A 169 -20.95 1.74 9.82
N ALA A 170 -20.03 1.06 10.51
CA ALA A 170 -20.15 0.80 11.94
C ALA A 170 -20.17 2.10 12.76
N ALA A 171 -19.29 3.06 12.44
CA ALA A 171 -19.20 4.33 13.15
C ALA A 171 -20.44 5.22 12.98
N ILE A 172 -21.13 5.14 11.84
CA ILE A 172 -22.40 5.87 11.59
C ILE A 172 -23.65 5.08 12.05
N GLY A 173 -23.47 3.89 12.64
CA GLY A 173 -24.55 3.06 13.16
C GLY A 173 -25.25 2.15 12.14
N ASP A 174 -24.80 2.09 10.89
CA ASP A 174 -25.31 1.12 9.91
C ASP A 174 -24.69 -0.26 10.15
N THR A 175 -25.24 -0.97 11.13
CA THR A 175 -24.77 -2.30 11.55
C THR A 175 -24.95 -3.35 10.46
N ALA A 176 -26.04 -3.29 9.68
CA ALA A 176 -26.30 -4.22 8.60
C ALA A 176 -25.30 -4.02 7.45
N GLY A 177 -25.04 -2.76 7.07
CA GLY A 177 -24.03 -2.40 6.10
C GLY A 177 -22.63 -2.81 6.53
N ALA A 178 -22.25 -2.48 7.77
CA ALA A 178 -20.94 -2.84 8.32
C ALA A 178 -20.70 -4.36 8.30
N ARG A 179 -21.68 -5.15 8.74
CA ARG A 179 -21.59 -6.61 8.72
C ARG A 179 -21.42 -7.15 7.29
N ARG A 180 -22.14 -6.59 6.32
CA ARG A 180 -22.02 -6.98 4.90
C ARG A 180 -20.61 -6.73 4.39
N GLU A 181 -20.08 -5.52 4.59
CA GLU A 181 -18.76 -5.14 4.09
C GLU A 181 -17.64 -5.93 4.78
N TYR A 182 -17.73 -6.16 6.09
CA TYR A 182 -16.78 -7.03 6.79
C TYR A 182 -16.79 -8.47 6.25
N ARG A 183 -17.97 -9.02 5.95
CA ARG A 183 -18.08 -10.36 5.36
C ARG A 183 -17.47 -10.43 3.97
N ILE A 184 -17.65 -9.40 3.14
CA ILE A 184 -17.01 -9.31 1.82
C ILE A 184 -15.49 -9.27 2.01
N ALA A 185 -14.99 -8.39 2.87
CA ALA A 185 -13.57 -8.27 3.15
C ALA A 185 -12.95 -9.60 3.62
N ASP A 186 -13.60 -10.31 4.55
CA ASP A 186 -13.13 -11.60 5.08
C ASP A 186 -13.18 -12.70 4.01
N SER A 187 -14.18 -12.69 3.13
CA SER A 187 -14.27 -13.63 2.00
C SER A 187 -13.18 -13.40 0.95
N LEU A 188 -12.78 -12.14 0.76
CA LEU A 188 -11.67 -11.79 -0.10
C LEU A 188 -10.37 -12.26 0.56
N PHE A 189 -10.03 -11.78 1.75
CA PHE A 189 -8.77 -12.11 2.42
C PHE A 189 -8.95 -12.50 3.91
N PRO A 190 -9.08 -13.81 4.22
CA PRO A 190 -9.38 -14.27 5.59
C PRO A 190 -8.18 -14.25 6.54
N SER A 191 -6.99 -13.91 6.06
CA SER A 191 -5.73 -14.09 6.79
C SER A 191 -5.16 -12.81 7.42
N ASP A 192 -5.77 -11.64 7.23
CA ASP A 192 -5.28 -10.37 7.84
C ASP A 192 -5.75 -10.25 9.31
N PRO A 193 -4.82 -10.28 10.29
CA PRO A 193 -5.13 -10.14 11.72
C PRO A 193 -5.83 -8.86 12.13
N TYR A 194 -5.57 -7.76 11.43
CA TYR A 194 -6.23 -6.49 11.69
C TYR A 194 -7.66 -6.50 11.18
N LEU A 195 -7.92 -7.20 10.08
CA LEU A 195 -9.26 -7.30 9.49
C LEU A 195 -10.19 -8.17 10.35
N TYR A 196 -9.84 -9.45 10.56
CA TYR A 196 -10.71 -10.33 11.34
C TYR A 196 -10.79 -9.91 12.81
N GLY A 197 -9.75 -9.25 13.33
CA GLY A 197 -9.78 -8.65 14.67
C GLY A 197 -10.71 -7.44 14.76
N GLY A 198 -10.67 -6.53 13.78
CA GLY A 198 -11.63 -5.43 13.68
C GLY A 198 -13.08 -5.94 13.54
N TYR A 199 -13.28 -6.97 12.71
CA TYR A 199 -14.59 -7.59 12.54
C TYR A 199 -15.09 -8.26 13.82
N ALA A 200 -14.23 -8.97 14.56
CA ALA A 200 -14.55 -9.54 15.86
C ALA A 200 -15.02 -8.48 16.86
N ILE A 201 -14.28 -7.38 16.99
CA ILE A 201 -14.64 -6.29 17.91
C ILE A 201 -15.98 -5.67 17.52
N PHE A 202 -16.23 -5.46 16.22
CA PHE A 202 -17.51 -4.99 15.72
C PHE A 202 -18.67 -5.94 16.12
N LEU A 203 -18.52 -7.24 15.86
CA LEU A 203 -19.53 -8.25 16.20
C LEU A 203 -19.80 -8.30 17.71
N LEU A 204 -18.75 -8.23 18.53
CA LEU A 204 -18.88 -8.15 19.99
C LEU A 204 -19.62 -6.88 20.44
N GLY A 205 -19.33 -5.75 19.80
CA GLY A 205 -19.98 -4.47 20.09
C GLY A 205 -21.48 -4.47 19.79
N ILE A 206 -21.94 -5.24 18.81
CA ILE A 206 -23.37 -5.41 18.50
C ILE A 206 -24.01 -6.62 19.22
N GLY A 207 -23.28 -7.28 20.13
CA GLY A 207 -23.77 -8.41 20.93
C GLY A 207 -23.76 -9.77 20.23
N ASP A 208 -23.19 -9.88 19.03
CA ASP A 208 -23.09 -11.14 18.28
C ASP A 208 -21.82 -11.92 18.67
N THR A 209 -21.79 -12.36 19.92
CA THR A 209 -20.64 -13.09 20.48
C THR A 209 -20.40 -14.41 19.74
N ALA A 210 -21.46 -15.09 19.31
CA ALA A 210 -21.36 -16.38 18.62
C ALA A 210 -20.57 -16.26 17.31
N ALA A 211 -20.86 -15.25 16.49
CA ALA A 211 -20.13 -15.02 15.24
C ALA A 211 -18.69 -14.49 15.46
N ALA A 212 -18.42 -13.82 16.59
CA ALA A 212 -17.10 -13.29 16.90
C ALA A 212 -16.10 -14.36 17.33
N VAL A 213 -16.52 -15.40 18.07
CA VAL A 213 -15.64 -16.47 18.59
C VAL A 213 -14.70 -17.09 17.54
N PRO A 214 -15.16 -17.54 16.36
CA PRO A 214 -14.26 -18.12 15.36
C PRO A 214 -13.24 -17.10 14.83
N LEU A 215 -13.58 -15.81 14.77
CA LEU A 215 -12.66 -14.75 14.36
C LEU A 215 -11.55 -14.53 15.41
N VAL A 216 -11.92 -14.51 16.69
CA VAL A 216 -10.95 -14.37 17.79
C VAL A 216 -10.03 -15.60 17.86
N ALA A 217 -10.56 -16.80 17.61
CA ALA A 217 -9.78 -18.03 17.57
C ALA A 217 -8.71 -18.02 16.46
N ARG A 218 -9.03 -17.48 15.27
CA ARG A 218 -8.04 -17.28 14.19
C ARG A 218 -6.84 -16.45 14.65
N GLY A 219 -7.08 -15.41 15.45
CA GLY A 219 -6.05 -14.53 15.99
C GLY A 219 -5.08 -15.18 16.97
N LYS A 220 -5.49 -16.26 17.66
CA LYS A 220 -4.64 -16.94 18.66
C LYS A 220 -3.42 -17.62 18.04
N HIS A 221 -3.53 -18.04 16.78
CA HIS A 221 -2.48 -18.75 16.07
C HIS A 221 -1.61 -17.84 15.19
N SER A 222 -1.91 -16.54 15.12
CA SER A 222 -1.15 -15.60 14.29
C SER A 222 -0.05 -14.92 15.11
N HIS A 223 1.21 -15.06 14.66
CA HIS A 223 2.34 -14.30 15.23
C HIS A 223 2.34 -12.83 14.78
N THR A 224 1.70 -12.54 13.66
CA THR A 224 1.45 -11.18 13.18
C THR A 224 0.18 -10.62 13.82
N GLY A 225 0.22 -9.40 14.35
CA GLY A 225 -0.97 -8.76 14.93
C GLY A 225 -1.28 -9.17 16.37
N ASP A 226 -0.28 -9.62 17.13
CA ASP A 226 -0.37 -10.02 18.55
C ASP A 226 -1.13 -9.00 19.42
N ARG A 227 -0.94 -7.70 19.18
CA ARG A 227 -1.71 -6.62 19.83
C ARG A 227 -3.20 -6.71 19.56
N MET A 228 -3.61 -6.83 18.29
CA MET A 228 -5.02 -6.97 17.93
C MET A 228 -5.61 -8.26 18.46
N SER A 229 -4.85 -9.35 18.46
CA SER A 229 -5.26 -10.63 19.04
C SER A 229 -5.60 -10.47 20.54
N LEU A 230 -4.72 -9.84 21.32
CA LEU A 230 -4.96 -9.58 22.74
C LEU A 230 -6.19 -8.70 22.98
N ARG A 231 -6.37 -7.62 22.19
CA ARG A 231 -7.56 -6.76 22.27
C ARG A 231 -8.85 -7.54 22.00
N THR A 232 -8.86 -8.36 20.95
CA THR A 232 -10.05 -9.13 20.58
C THR A 232 -10.41 -10.18 21.62
N GLN A 233 -9.40 -10.83 22.22
CA GLN A 233 -9.60 -11.77 23.33
C GLN A 233 -10.11 -11.05 24.58
N PHE A 234 -9.54 -9.90 24.91
CA PHE A 234 -9.99 -9.07 26.02
C PHE A 234 -11.47 -8.68 25.89
N VAL A 235 -11.88 -8.15 24.74
CA VAL A 235 -13.28 -7.75 24.50
C VAL A 235 -14.21 -8.98 24.50
N LEU A 236 -13.76 -10.12 24.00
CA LEU A 236 -14.53 -11.37 24.06
C LEU A 236 -14.78 -11.82 25.50
N GLU A 237 -13.75 -11.79 26.35
CA GLU A 237 -13.91 -12.18 27.76
C GLU A 237 -14.78 -11.18 28.53
N LEU A 238 -14.74 -9.88 28.20
CA LEU A 238 -15.69 -8.91 28.73
C LEU A 238 -17.13 -9.20 28.31
N ALA A 239 -17.35 -9.49 27.02
CA ALA A 239 -18.68 -9.82 26.49
C ALA A 239 -19.26 -11.11 27.12
N ARG A 240 -18.40 -12.04 27.55
CA ARG A 240 -18.78 -13.27 28.27
C ARG A 240 -18.97 -13.08 29.77
N GLY A 241 -18.62 -11.92 30.32
CA GLY A 241 -18.66 -11.65 31.76
C GLY A 241 -17.47 -12.19 32.55
N HIS A 242 -16.43 -12.73 31.88
CA HIS A 242 -15.22 -13.27 32.52
C HIS A 242 -14.23 -12.16 32.90
N ARG A 243 -14.65 -11.25 33.79
CA ARG A 243 -13.86 -10.05 34.16
C ARG A 243 -12.46 -10.36 34.68
N ALA A 244 -12.30 -11.42 35.47
CA ALA A 244 -10.98 -11.83 35.98
C ALA A 244 -10.00 -12.20 34.85
N GLN A 245 -10.50 -12.90 33.81
CA GLN A 245 -9.69 -13.29 32.65
C GLN A 245 -9.37 -12.07 31.77
N ALA A 246 -10.34 -11.17 31.59
CA ALA A 246 -10.13 -9.91 30.88
C ALA A 246 -9.05 -9.03 31.56
N THR A 247 -9.09 -8.87 32.89
CA THR A 247 -8.08 -8.09 33.62
C THR A 247 -6.69 -8.73 33.52
N ALA A 248 -6.58 -10.06 33.65
CA ALA A 248 -5.32 -10.76 33.47
C ALA A 248 -4.74 -10.57 32.05
N LEU A 249 -5.60 -10.57 31.02
CA LEU A 249 -5.22 -10.27 29.64
C LEU A 249 -4.73 -8.82 29.49
N ALA A 250 -5.46 -7.84 30.03
CA ALA A 250 -5.07 -6.44 30.00
C ALA A 250 -3.71 -6.19 30.67
N ASP A 251 -3.46 -6.82 31.83
CA ASP A 251 -2.19 -6.73 32.54
C ASP A 251 -1.04 -7.34 31.73
N SER A 252 -1.28 -8.51 31.14
CA SER A 252 -0.30 -9.17 30.28
C SER A 252 0.04 -8.32 29.05
N ALA A 253 -0.97 -7.71 28.43
CA ALA A 253 -0.83 -6.82 27.29
C ALA A 253 -0.10 -5.53 27.68
N GLY A 254 -0.43 -4.93 28.84
CA GLY A 254 0.19 -3.71 29.35
C GLY A 254 1.65 -3.88 29.80
N ARG A 255 2.09 -5.11 30.11
CA ARG A 255 3.50 -5.47 30.31
C ARG A 255 4.26 -5.59 29.00
N ARG A 256 3.64 -6.20 27.98
CA ARG A 256 4.26 -6.43 26.66
C ARG A 256 4.23 -5.20 25.75
N PHE A 257 3.20 -4.36 25.89
CA PHE A 257 2.92 -3.19 25.07
C PHE A 257 2.49 -2.02 25.97
N ALA A 258 3.48 -1.32 26.55
CA ALA A 258 3.24 -0.24 27.51
C ALA A 258 2.27 0.85 27.01
N GLY A 259 2.26 1.14 25.70
CA GLY A 259 1.37 2.13 25.09
C GLY A 259 -0.12 1.75 25.02
N GLU A 260 -0.50 0.50 25.34
CA GLU A 260 -1.90 0.07 25.24
C GLU A 260 -2.69 0.15 26.55
N ARG A 261 -2.05 0.42 27.69
CA ARG A 261 -2.73 0.42 29.01
C ARG A 261 -3.95 1.34 29.03
N ASN A 262 -3.84 2.52 28.41
CA ASN A 262 -4.94 3.48 28.34
C ASN A 262 -6.15 2.93 27.59
N TRP A 263 -5.94 2.11 26.56
CA TRP A 263 -7.03 1.51 25.80
C TRP A 263 -7.80 0.49 26.63
N TYR A 264 -7.11 -0.39 27.37
CA TYR A 264 -7.77 -1.38 28.23
C TYR A 264 -8.50 -0.74 29.42
N MET A 265 -7.93 0.33 30.00
CA MET A 265 -8.55 1.04 31.12
C MET A 265 -9.92 1.64 30.78
N GLN A 266 -10.17 2.01 29.53
CA GLN A 266 -11.47 2.55 29.10
C GLN A 266 -12.62 1.55 29.25
N PHE A 267 -12.33 0.24 29.30
CA PHE A 267 -13.34 -0.82 29.43
C PHE A 267 -13.45 -1.39 30.85
N GLN A 268 -12.63 -0.90 31.79
CA GLN A 268 -12.61 -1.35 33.18
C GLN A 268 -13.31 -0.37 34.14
N GLN A 269 -13.71 0.81 33.64
CA GLN A 269 -14.55 1.79 34.36
C GLN A 269 -16.03 1.43 34.22
#